data_AF-A0A954LQH0-F1
#
_entry.id   AF-A0A954LQH0-F1
#
_cell.length_a   1.000
_cell.length_b   1.000
_cell.length_c   1.000
_cell.angle_alpha   90.00
_cell.angle_beta   90.00
_cell.angle_gamma   90.00
#
_symmetry.space_group_name_H-M   'P 1'
#
loop_
_entity.id
_entity.type
_entity.pdbx_description
1 polymer ?
#
loop_
_entity_poly.entity_id
_entity_poly.type
_entity_poly.pdbx_seq_one_letter_code
_entity_poly.pdbx_strand_id
1 'polypeptide(L)' 'MNAVELLCQIRDGHELSRESIDELIREYAAGSVPDYQMAAFAMAVYLQGMTAAETAALTEAMRASGETLCWEDGPPVVD' A
#
# COMPACT_ATOMS: atom_id res chain seq x y z
N MET A 1 -8.45 9.75 -5.88
CA MET A 1 -7.21 9.33 -6.57
C MET A 1 -7.46 8.87 -8.00
N ASN A 2 -6.55 9.18 -8.93
CA ASN A 2 -6.50 8.54 -10.25
C ASN A 2 -5.48 7.39 -10.22
N ALA A 3 -5.95 6.15 -10.09
CA ALA A 3 -5.07 4.97 -10.01
C ALA A 3 -4.15 4.84 -11.24
N VAL A 4 -4.55 5.33 -12.42
CA VAL A 4 -3.74 5.28 -13.63
C VAL A 4 -2.53 6.22 -13.54
N GLU A 5 -2.68 7.41 -12.95
CA GLU A 5 -1.56 8.33 -12.75
C GLU A 5 -0.53 7.75 -11.77
N LEU A 6 -1.01 7.12 -10.71
CA LEU A 6 -0.18 6.46 -9.70
C LEU A 6 0.61 5.29 -10.33
N LEU A 7 -0.06 4.49 -11.17
CA LEU A 7 0.57 3.43 -11.96
C LEU A 7 1.63 3.96 -12.93
N CYS A 8 1.38 5.09 -13.58
CA CYS A 8 2.38 5.73 -14.44
C CYS A 8 3.61 6.19 -13.65
N GLN A 9 3.42 6.79 -12.47
CA GLN A 9 4.52 7.23 -11.62
C GLN A 9 5.43 6.07 -11.23
N ILE A 10 4.86 4.99 -10.70
CA ILE A 10 5.67 3.84 -10.29
C ILE A 10 6.29 3.12 -11.50
N ARG A 11 5.60 3.03 -12.64
CA ARG A 11 6.17 2.46 -13.88
C ARG A 11 7.41 3.24 -14.33
N ASP A 12 7.36 4.56 -14.22
CA ASP A 12 8.43 5.47 -14.63
C ASP A 12 9.53 5.60 -13.57
N GLY A 13 9.43 4.87 -12.45
CA GLY A 13 10.42 4.81 -11.38
C GLY A 13 10.40 6.01 -10.44
N HIS A 14 9.28 6.73 -10.37
CA HIS A 14 9.09 7.82 -9.43
C HIS A 14 8.62 7.29 -8.08
N GLU A 15 9.15 7.88 -7.01
CA GLU A 15 8.71 7.58 -5.64
C GLU A 15 7.26 8.00 -5.43
N LEU A 16 6.51 7.12 -4.76
CA LEU A 16 5.13 7.35 -4.35
C LEU A 16 5.10 8.04 -2.98
N SER A 17 4.18 8.99 -2.83
CA SER A 17 3.90 9.56 -1.51
C SER A 17 3.17 8.54 -0.64
N ARG A 18 3.39 8.64 0.68
CA ARG A 18 2.65 7.84 1.67
C ARG A 18 1.14 7.97 1.51
N GLU A 19 0.65 9.18 1.26
CA GLU A 19 -0.79 9.45 1.07
C GLU A 19 -1.36 8.71 -0.13
N SER A 20 -0.64 8.68 -1.26
CA SER A 20 -1.03 7.94 -2.45
C SER A 20 -1.10 6.43 -2.19
N ILE A 21 -0.14 5.88 -1.45
CA ILE A 21 -0.13 4.46 -1.06
C ILE A 21 -1.32 4.15 -0.13
N ASP A 22 -1.56 4.99 0.87
CA ASP A 22 -2.65 4.85 1.83
C ASP A 22 -4.02 4.89 1.11
N GLU A 23 -4.21 5.80 0.15
CA GLU A 23 -5.43 5.89 -0.65
C GLU A 23 -5.59 4.67 -1.58
N LEU A 24 -4.52 4.23 -2.26
CA LEU A 24 -4.55 3.05 -3.14
C LEU A 24 -5.02 1.79 -2.41
N ILE A 25 -4.42 1.50 -1.26
CA ILE A 25 -4.72 0.28 -0.51
C ILE A 25 -6.12 0.34 0.10
N ARG A 26 -6.52 1.49 0.64
CA ARG A 26 -7.86 1.70 1.18
C ARG A 26 -8.94 1.52 0.11
N GLU A 27 -8.77 2.12 -1.06
CA GLU A 27 -9.73 1.98 -2.17
C GLU A 27 -9.75 0.57 -2.75
N TYR A 28 -8.61 -0.12 -2.79
CA TYR A 28 -8.55 -1.53 -3.19
C TYR A 28 -9.27 -2.44 -2.19
N ALA A 29 -9.03 -2.26 -0.89
CA ALA A 29 -9.74 -2.99 0.16
C ALA A 29 -11.25 -2.71 0.15
N ALA A 30 -11.67 -1.50 -0.25
CA ALA A 30 -13.07 -1.13 -0.44
C ALA A 30 -13.70 -1.67 -1.74
N GLY A 31 -12.91 -2.28 -2.64
CA GLY A 31 -13.38 -2.80 -3.93
C GLY A 31 -13.55 -1.74 -5.02
N SER A 32 -13.12 -0.50 -4.79
CA SER A 32 -13.17 0.59 -5.77
C SER A 32 -12.10 0.49 -6.85
N VAL A 33 -10.98 -0.17 -6.55
CA VAL A 33 -9.87 -0.39 -7.49
C VAL A 33 -10.02 -1.78 -8.12
N PRO A 34 -10.16 -1.89 -9.45
CA PRO A 34 -10.23 -3.18 -10.12
C PRO A 34 -8.93 -3.98 -10.01
N ASP A 35 -9.05 -5.31 -9.92
CA ASP A 35 -7.91 -6.24 -9.77
C ASP A 35 -6.81 -6.05 -10.83
N TYR A 36 -7.18 -5.71 -12.06
CA TYR A 36 -6.21 -5.50 -13.14
C TYR A 36 -5.30 -4.28 -12.88
N GLN A 37 -5.77 -3.26 -12.16
CA GLN A 37 -4.95 -2.12 -11.76
C GLN A 37 -3.98 -2.52 -10.64
N MET A 38 -4.43 -3.33 -9.68
CA MET A 38 -3.55 -3.84 -8.64
C MET A 38 -2.50 -4.82 -9.18
N ALA A 39 -2.85 -5.64 -10.18
CA ALA A 39 -1.89 -6.47 -10.89
C ALA A 39 -0.84 -5.64 -11.64
N ALA A 40 -1.26 -4.53 -12.28
CA ALA A 40 -0.33 -3.60 -12.91
C ALA A 40 0.60 -2.92 -11.90
N PHE A 41 0.08 -2.55 -10.72
CA PHE A 41 0.87 -2.00 -9.62
C PHE A 41 1.92 -3.00 -9.15
N ALA A 42 1.52 -4.25 -8.88
CA ALA A 42 2.43 -5.32 -8.46
C ALA A 42 3.54 -5.56 -9.50
N MET A 43 3.21 -5.53 -10.79
CA MET A 43 4.21 -5.65 -11.86
C MET A 43 5.17 -4.44 -11.89
N ALA A 44 4.67 -3.22 -11.69
CA ALA A 44 5.54 -2.04 -11.65
C ALA A 44 6.47 -2.05 -10.43
N VAL A 45 5.97 -2.41 -9.25
CA VAL A 45 6.77 -2.64 -8.02
C VAL A 45 7.83 -3.70 -8.28
N TYR A 46 7.50 -4.80 -8.95
CA TYR A 46 8.46 -5.87 -9.25
C TYR A 46 9.63 -5.38 -10.12
N LEU A 47 9.35 -4.51 -11.10
CA LEU A 47 10.36 -4.01 -12.03
C LEU A 47 11.21 -2.87 -11.46
N GLN A 48 10.60 -1.92 -10.74
CA GLN A 48 11.26 -0.71 -10.25
C GLN A 48 11.70 -0.80 -8.79
N GLY A 49 11.15 -1.77 -8.05
CA GLY A 49 11.32 -1.86 -6.61
C GLY A 49 10.51 -0.81 -5.85
N MET A 50 10.75 -0.75 -4.55
CA MET A 50 10.25 0.28 -3.64
C MET A 50 11.38 0.65 -2.68
N THR A 51 11.42 1.91 -2.29
CA THR A 51 12.27 2.37 -1.19
C THR A 51 11.82 1.80 0.14
N ALA A 52 12.67 1.89 1.17
CA ALA A 52 12.31 1.47 2.52
C ALA A 52 11.12 2.29 3.07
N ALA A 53 11.03 3.58 2.72
CA ALA A 53 9.93 4.45 3.14
C ALA A 53 8.60 4.03 2.51
N GLU A 54 8.59 3.74 1.20
CA GLU A 54 7.40 3.25 0.50
C GLU A 54 6.98 1.87 0.98
N THR A 55 7.94 0.96 1.23
CA THR A 55 7.66 -0.38 1.76
C THR A 55 7.02 -0.31 3.16
N ALA A 56 7.53 0.59 4.02
CA ALA A 56 6.93 0.83 5.33
C ALA A 56 5.52 1.44 5.22
N ALA A 57 5.32 2.40 4.31
CA ALA A 57 4.00 2.98 4.04
C ALA A 57 3.00 1.93 3.54
N LEU A 58 3.41 1.06 2.61
CA LEU A 58 2.57 -0.03 2.09
C LEU A 58 2.16 -1.00 3.21
N THR A 59 3.12 -1.37 4.06
CA THR A 59 2.87 -2.27 5.19
C THR A 59 1.87 -1.67 6.17
N GLU A 60 2.05 -0.38 6.50
CA GLU A 60 1.16 0.35 7.40
C GLU A 60 -0.25 0.50 6.81
N ALA A 61 -0.35 0.81 5.51
CA ALA A 61 -1.63 0.92 4.81
C ALA A 61 -2.38 -0.42 4.78
N MET A 62 -1.68 -1.53 4.51
CA MET A 62 -2.26 -2.87 4.57
C MET A 62 -2.73 -3.22 5.98
N ARG A 63 -1.92 -2.97 7.00
CA ARG A 63 -2.26 -3.19 8.41
C ARG A 63 -3.52 -2.40 8.81
N ALA A 64 -3.63 -1.16 8.38
CA ALA A 64 -4.75 -0.27 8.69
C ALA A 64 -6.03 -0.58 7.89
N SER A 65 -5.95 -1.39 6.83
CA SER A 65 -7.11 -1.72 6.00
C SER A 65 -8.08 -2.74 6.62
N GLY A 66 -7.66 -3.40 7.71
CA GLY A 66 -8.47 -4.38 8.44
C GLY A 66 -8.57 -4.06 9.93
N GLU A 67 -8.84 -5.09 10.73
CA GLU A 67 -8.88 -4.97 12.19
C GLU A 67 -7.47 -5.01 12.78
N THR A 68 -7.16 -4.04 13.64
CA THR A 68 -5.95 -4.05 14.45
C THR A 68 -6.31 -4.49 15.86
N LEU A 69 -5.70 -5.58 16.32
CA LEU A 69 -5.82 -6.01 17.71
C LEU A 69 -5.11 -4.99 18.63
N CYS A 70 -5.77 -4.64 19.73
CA CYS A 70 -5.23 -3.75 20.75
C CYS A 70 -5.12 -4.52 22.07
N TRP A 71 -3.95 -4.44 22.70
CA TRP A 71 -3.70 -5.02 24.02
C TRP A 71 -3.41 -3.85 24.97
N GLU A 72 -4.43 -3.40 25.68
CA GLU A 72 -4.29 -2.41 26.74
C GLU A 72 -4.02 -3.16 28.06
N ASP A 73 -2.90 -2.85 28.70
CA ASP A 73 -2.42 -3.41 29.97
C ASP A 73 -2.29 -4.96 30.02
N GLY A 74 -1.07 -5.43 29.80
CA GLY A 74 -0.68 -6.84 29.90
C GLY A 74 0.83 -7.06 29.76
N PRO A 75 1.35 -8.28 29.95
CA PRO A 75 2.74 -8.61 29.66
C PRO A 75 3.05 -8.43 28.15
N PRO A 76 4.32 -8.23 27.76
CA PRO A 76 4.69 -8.07 26.36
C PRO A 76 4.17 -9.21 25.47
N VAL A 77 3.54 -8.86 24.35
CA VAL A 77 3.08 -9.81 23.34
C VAL A 77 4.18 -9.99 22.30
N VAL A 78 4.54 -11.23 21.99
CA VAL A 78 5.61 -11.62 21.05
C VAL A 78 5.06 -12.69 20.10
N ASP A 79 5.38 -12.58 18.81
CA ASP A 79 5.13 -13.57 17.76
C ASP A 79 6.43 -14.29 17.38
#